data_AF-A0A9X6AI26-F1
#
_entry.id   AF-A0A9X6AI26-F1
#
_cell.length_a   1.000
_cell.length_b   1.000
_cell.length_c   1.000
_cell.angle_alpha   90.00
_cell.angle_beta   90.00
_cell.angle_gamma   90.00
#
_symmetry.space_group_name_H-M   'P 1'
#
loop_
_entity.id
_entity.type
_entity.pdbx_description
1 polymer ?
#
loop_
_entity_poly.entity_id
_entity_poly.type
_entity_poly.pdbx_seq_one_letter_code
_entity_poly.pdbx_strand_id
1 'polypeptide(L)'
;MSRARLAGAPVMSEVLPRELESVPVARYVVRDILDHWDLPELAQDAETVTSELTTNAILHARMAAIRITVTRVDERTVRLAVIDTSRVLPVLRSPDTDDVHGRGMGIVDALTRCWGT
;
A
#
# COMPACT_ATOMS: atom_id res chain seq x y z
N MET A 1 9.24 0.22 23.73
CA MET A 1 9.79 0.59 22.41
C MET A 1 8.87 1.64 21.81
N SER A 2 9.37 2.87 21.68
CA SER A 2 8.56 4.10 21.57
C SER A 2 8.02 4.32 20.15
N ARG A 3 6.69 4.41 20.01
CA ARG A 3 6.02 4.94 18.80
C ARG A 3 6.25 6.45 18.76
N ALA A 4 7.23 6.89 17.99
CA ALA A 4 7.31 8.29 17.59
C ALA A 4 6.12 8.58 16.66
N ARG A 5 5.09 9.22 17.22
CA ARG A 5 4.02 9.83 16.44
C ARG A 5 4.59 11.14 15.89
N LEU A 6 5.10 11.13 14.66
CA LEU A 6 5.41 12.37 13.95
C LEU A 6 4.07 13.07 13.63
N ALA A 7 3.65 13.94 14.54
CA ALA A 7 2.68 14.97 14.22
C ALA A 7 3.33 15.88 13.16
N GLY A 8 2.94 15.72 11.89
CA GLY A 8 3.43 16.54 10.77
C GLY A 8 4.09 15.79 9.61
N ALA A 9 4.18 14.46 9.65
CA ALA A 9 4.62 13.68 8.49
C ALA A 9 3.73 13.97 7.27
N PRO A 10 4.28 14.28 6.07
CA PRO A 10 3.47 14.46 4.88
C PRO A 10 2.72 13.16 4.55
N VAL A 11 1.43 13.32 4.29
CA VAL A 11 0.52 12.24 3.91
C VAL A 11 -0.15 12.65 2.61
N MET A 12 -0.05 11.80 1.60
CA MET A 12 -0.80 11.92 0.36
C MET A 12 -1.75 10.73 0.25
N SER A 13 -2.96 10.97 -0.25
CA SER A 13 -3.94 9.89 -0.46
C SER A 13 -4.74 10.12 -1.72
N GLU A 14 -5.01 9.03 -2.43
CA GLU A 14 -5.82 9.02 -3.64
C GLU A 14 -6.94 7.99 -3.51
N VAL A 15 -8.12 8.28 -4.07
CA VAL A 15 -9.25 7.35 -4.08
C VAL A 15 -9.49 6.90 -5.51
N LEU A 16 -9.46 5.59 -5.73
CA LEU A 16 -9.64 4.98 -7.04
C LEU A 16 -10.86 4.04 -7.03
N PRO A 17 -11.51 3.83 -8.20
CA PRO A 17 -12.51 2.78 -8.36
C PRO A 17 -11.96 1.40 -7.98
N ARG A 18 -12.84 0.48 -7.54
CA ARG A 18 -12.47 -0.92 -7.27
C ARG A 18 -12.47 -1.72 -8.58
N GLU A 19 -11.55 -1.39 -9.47
CA GLU A 19 -11.42 -1.93 -10.83
C GLU A 19 -9.96 -2.29 -11.10
N LEU A 20 -9.68 -3.37 -11.84
CA LEU A 20 -8.30 -3.83 -12.11
C LEU A 20 -7.47 -2.77 -12.86
N GLU A 21 -8.15 -1.93 -13.64
CA GLU A 21 -7.63 -0.76 -14.33
C GLU A 21 -7.06 0.30 -13.37
N SER A 22 -7.44 0.27 -12.08
CA SER A 22 -6.89 1.14 -11.04
C SER A 22 -5.51 0.71 -10.55
N VAL A 23 -5.07 -0.53 -10.80
CA VAL A 23 -3.73 -1.00 -10.41
C VAL A 23 -2.60 -0.19 -11.06
N PRO A 24 -2.56 0.04 -12.40
CA PRO A 24 -1.52 0.89 -12.99
C PRO A 24 -1.60 2.35 -12.52
N VAL A 25 -2.80 2.88 -12.28
CA VAL A 25 -2.99 4.24 -11.73
C VAL A 25 -2.42 4.34 -10.33
N ALA A 26 -2.67 3.33 -9.49
CA ALA A 26 -2.15 3.24 -8.13
C ALA A 26 -0.62 3.27 -8.09
N ARG A 27 0.04 2.50 -8.97
CA ARG A 27 1.50 2.53 -9.13
C ARG A 27 2.01 3.92 -9.49
N TYR A 28 1.41 4.53 -10.51
CA TYR A 28 1.81 5.84 -10.99
C TYR A 28 1.72 6.90 -9.88
N VAL A 29 0.60 6.93 -9.15
CA VAL A 29 0.39 7.85 -8.02
C VAL A 29 1.46 7.67 -6.94
N VAL A 30 1.78 6.42 -6.58
CA VAL A 30 2.81 6.16 -5.56
C VAL A 30 4.19 6.58 -6.04
N ARG A 31 4.55 6.32 -7.30
CA ARG A 31 5.82 6.81 -7.88
C ARG A 31 5.88 8.33 -7.86
N ASP A 32 4.85 9.01 -8.35
CA ASP A 32 4.80 10.48 -8.44
C ASP A 32 4.96 11.14 -7.05
N ILE A 33 4.32 10.56 -6.02
CA ILE A 33 4.49 11.01 -4.63
C ILE A 33 5.94 10.83 -4.15
N LEU A 34 6.57 9.68 -4.46
CA LEU A 34 7.94 9.40 -4.03
C LEU A 34 8.96 10.27 -4.76
N ASP A 35 8.77 10.50 -6.05
CA ASP A 35 9.58 11.43 -6.84
C ASP A 35 9.46 12.86 -6.29
N HIS A 36 8.24 13.30 -5.94
CA HIS A 36 8.00 14.60 -5.32
C HIS A 36 8.60 14.74 -3.90
N TRP A 37 8.85 13.63 -3.21
CA TRP A 37 9.47 13.61 -1.88
C TRP A 37 10.98 13.40 -1.90
N ASP A 38 11.59 13.37 -3.09
CA ASP A 38 13.00 13.06 -3.33
C ASP A 38 13.40 11.66 -2.80
N LEU A 39 12.53 10.66 -3.03
CA LEU A 39 12.75 9.25 -2.65
C LEU A 39 12.62 8.26 -3.84
N PRO A 40 13.23 8.54 -5.01
CA PRO A 40 13.09 7.70 -6.20
C PRO A 40 13.64 6.28 -5.99
N GLU A 41 14.56 6.07 -5.05
CA GLU A 41 15.10 4.75 -4.71
C GLU A 41 14.06 3.79 -4.12
N LEU A 42 12.96 4.33 -3.57
CA LEU A 42 11.85 3.52 -3.04
C LEU A 42 10.80 3.19 -4.10
N ALA A 43 10.83 3.85 -5.27
CA ALA A 43 9.72 3.82 -6.22
C ALA A 43 9.44 2.42 -6.77
N GLN A 44 10.46 1.67 -7.18
CA GLN A 44 10.29 0.35 -7.76
C GLN A 44 9.66 -0.66 -6.78
N ASP A 45 10.15 -0.67 -5.53
CA ASP A 45 9.64 -1.57 -4.50
C ASP A 45 8.23 -1.14 -4.07
N ALA A 46 8.00 0.16 -3.92
CA ALA A 46 6.71 0.73 -3.57
C ALA A 46 5.63 0.44 -4.63
N GLU A 47 5.96 0.49 -5.92
CA GLU A 47 5.07 0.13 -7.01
C GLU A 47 4.67 -1.34 -7.00
N THR A 48 5.64 -2.20 -6.70
CA THR A 48 5.42 -3.65 -6.60
C THR A 48 4.46 -3.95 -5.44
N VAL A 49 4.77 -3.43 -4.25
CA VAL A 49 3.92 -3.56 -3.06
C VAL A 49 2.52 -2.98 -3.33
N THR A 50 2.44 -1.82 -3.97
CA THR A 50 1.16 -1.17 -4.29
C THR A 50 0.33 -2.01 -5.25
N SER A 51 0.96 -2.67 -6.23
CA SER A 51 0.26 -3.54 -7.17
C SER A 51 -0.38 -4.73 -6.46
N GLU A 52 0.37 -5.40 -5.59
CA GLU A 52 -0.12 -6.54 -4.82
C GLU A 52 -1.24 -6.12 -3.86
N LEU A 53 -1.03 -5.05 -3.07
CA LEU A 53 -2.04 -4.54 -2.14
C LEU A 53 -3.32 -4.08 -2.86
N THR A 54 -3.18 -3.39 -3.99
CA THR A 54 -4.31 -2.90 -4.78
C THR A 54 -5.06 -4.05 -5.44
N THR A 55 -4.34 -5.04 -6.00
CA THR A 55 -4.96 -6.24 -6.58
C THR A 55 -5.74 -7.02 -5.52
N ASN A 56 -5.13 -7.26 -4.35
CA ASN A 56 -5.81 -7.90 -3.23
C ASN A 56 -7.05 -7.11 -2.78
N ALA A 57 -6.94 -5.79 -2.66
CA ALA A 57 -8.08 -4.94 -2.30
C ALA A 57 -9.18 -5.01 -3.37
N ILE A 58 -8.85 -4.98 -4.66
CA ILE A 58 -9.84 -5.06 -5.74
C ILE A 58 -10.56 -6.40 -5.73
N LEU A 59 -9.82 -7.51 -5.55
CA LEU A 59 -10.39 -8.86 -5.58
C LEU A 59 -11.23 -9.19 -4.34
N HIS A 60 -10.90 -8.61 -3.18
CA HIS A 60 -11.49 -9.05 -1.91
C HIS A 60 -12.30 -7.98 -1.14
N ALA A 61 -12.19 -6.69 -1.50
CA ALA A 61 -12.97 -5.64 -0.86
C ALA A 61 -14.45 -5.68 -1.26
N ARG A 62 -15.30 -5.13 -0.39
CA ARG A 62 -16.76 -5.08 -0.60
C ARG A 62 -17.24 -3.73 -1.15
N MET A 63 -16.44 -2.68 -1.00
CA MET A 63 -16.80 -1.32 -1.37
C MET A 63 -16.46 -1.02 -2.84
N ALA A 64 -17.14 -0.03 -3.43
CA ALA A 64 -16.94 0.34 -4.84
C ALA A 64 -15.62 1.10 -5.10
N ALA A 65 -14.93 1.55 -4.05
CA ALA A 65 -13.71 2.33 -4.16
C ALA A 65 -12.70 1.95 -3.08
N ILE A 66 -11.42 2.08 -3.46
CA ILE A 66 -10.25 1.91 -2.62
C ILE A 66 -9.56 3.26 -2.40
N ARG A 67 -8.88 3.41 -1.26
CA ARG A 67 -8.05 4.56 -0.93
C ARG A 67 -6.61 4.10 -0.77
N ILE A 68 -5.71 4.71 -1.51
CA ILE A 68 -4.27 4.55 -1.35
C ILE A 68 -3.78 5.68 -0.46
N THR A 69 -2.93 5.38 0.51
CA THR A 69 -2.30 6.37 1.38
C THR A 69 -0.81 6.11 1.43
N VAL A 70 -0.03 7.16 1.17
CA VAL A 70 1.42 7.17 1.35
C VAL A 70 1.72 8.13 2.49
N THR A 71 2.37 7.62 3.55
CA THR A 71 2.82 8.44 4.68
C THR A 71 4.33 8.42 4.75
N ARG A 72 4.99 9.57 4.73
CA ARG A 72 6.43 9.63 5.02
C ARG A 72 6.66 9.39 6.50
N VAL A 73 7.35 8.31 6.85
CA VAL A 73 7.63 7.95 8.24
C VAL A 73 8.93 8.61 8.70
N ASP A 74 9.94 8.68 7.84
CA ASP A 74 11.19 9.40 8.08
C ASP A 74 11.84 9.77 6.74
N GLU A 75 13.12 10.14 6.77
CA GLU A 75 13.86 10.54 5.57
C GLU A 75 13.94 9.44 4.52
N ARG A 76 13.88 8.15 4.88
CA ARG A 76 14.10 7.00 3.98
C ARG A 76 13.03 5.92 4.07
N THR A 77 11.95 6.19 4.80
CA THR A 77 10.91 5.21 5.08
C THR A 77 9.56 5.82 4.78
N VAL A 78 8.76 5.10 3.99
CA VAL A 78 7.35 5.40 3.77
C VAL A 78 6.48 4.25 4.26
N ARG A 79 5.24 4.56 4.61
CA ARG A 79 4.19 3.58 4.85
C ARG A 79 3.18 3.68 3.73
N LEU A 80 2.93 2.56 3.06
CA LEU A 80 1.87 2.39 2.07
C LEU A 80 0.68 1.69 2.72
N ALA A 81 -0.52 2.16 2.44
CA ALA A 81 -1.75 1.50 2.83
C ALA A 81 -2.77 1.58 1.69
N VAL A 82 -3.43 0.45 1.42
CA VAL A 82 -4.61 0.38 0.56
C VAL A 82 -5.78 -0.05 1.42
N ILE A 83 -6.78 0.80 1.53
CA ILE A 83 -7.95 0.60 2.40
C ILE A 83 -9.17 0.63 1.51
N ASP A 84 -10.09 -0.34 1.63
CA ASP A 84 -11.40 -0.11 1.06
C ASP A 84 -12.07 1.04 1.82
N THR A 85 -12.91 1.84 1.16
CA THR A 85 -13.49 3.05 1.79
C THR A 85 -14.43 2.79 2.98
N SER A 86 -14.44 1.57 3.51
CA SER A 86 -15.02 1.19 4.78
C SER A 86 -14.31 1.89 5.95
N ARG A 87 -15.04 2.22 7.01
CA ARG A 87 -14.46 2.70 8.29
C ARG A 87 -13.76 1.57 9.08
N VAL A 88 -13.53 0.42 8.47
CA VAL A 88 -12.99 -0.78 9.12
C VAL A 88 -11.53 -0.94 8.73
N LEU A 89 -10.67 -1.09 9.74
CA LEU A 89 -9.24 -1.38 9.55
C LEU A 89 -9.09 -2.69 8.76
N PRO A 90 -8.14 -2.76 7.80
CA PRO A 90 -7.91 -4.00 7.05
C PRO A 90 -7.52 -5.11 8.02
N VAL A 91 -8.26 -6.22 7.98
CA VAL A 91 -7.96 -7.40 8.79
C VAL A 91 -6.80 -8.13 8.11
N LEU A 92 -5.67 -8.21 8.81
CA LEU A 92 -4.57 -9.12 8.52
C LEU A 92 -5.12 -10.53 8.29
N ARG A 93 -5.16 -11.00 7.04
CA ARG A 93 -5.37 -12.41 6.74
C ARG A 93 -4.02 -13.06 6.51
N SER A 94 -3.71 -14.09 7.30
CA SER A 94 -2.61 -15.00 7.00
C SER A 94 -2.84 -15.62 5.62
N PRO A 95 -1.79 -15.81 4.80
CA PRO A 95 -1.94 -16.47 3.51
C PRO A 95 -2.46 -17.88 3.72
N ASP A 96 -3.64 -18.17 3.16
CA ASP A 96 -4.17 -19.54 3.11
C ASP A 96 -3.30 -20.38 2.16
N THR A 97 -3.00 -21.61 2.58
CA THR A 97 -2.02 -22.50 1.96
C THR A 97 -2.44 -23.01 0.57
N ASP A 98 -3.69 -22.78 0.18
CA ASP A 98 -4.27 -23.16 -1.13
C ASP A 98 -4.42 -21.98 -2.10
N ASP A 99 -3.97 -20.78 -1.73
CA ASP A 99 -4.03 -19.65 -2.65
C ASP A 99 -2.88 -19.77 -3.66
N VAL A 100 -3.22 -20.12 -4.90
CA VAL A 100 -2.29 -20.14 -6.04
C VAL A 100 -1.64 -18.75 -6.28
N HIS A 101 -2.12 -17.71 -5.56
CA HIS A 101 -1.63 -16.33 -5.47
C HIS A 101 -0.63 -16.07 -4.32
N GLY A 102 -0.23 -17.07 -3.53
CA GLY A 102 0.62 -16.92 -2.33
C GLY A 102 2.04 -16.36 -2.52
N ARG A 103 2.46 -16.01 -3.74
CA ARG A 103 3.75 -15.32 -3.99
C ARG A 103 3.70 -13.82 -3.69
N GLY A 104 2.54 -13.18 -3.84
CA GLY A 104 2.42 -11.71 -3.71
C GLY A 104 2.78 -11.20 -2.31
N MET A 105 2.29 -11.88 -1.27
CA MET A 105 2.61 -11.53 0.12
C MET A 105 4.07 -11.83 0.51
N GLY A 106 4.69 -12.84 -0.12
CA GLY A 106 6.14 -13.09 0.05
C GLY A 106 7.00 -11.97 -0.52
N ILE A 107 6.54 -11.31 -1.59
CA ILE A 107 7.21 -10.13 -2.16
C ILE A 107 7.02 -8.92 -1.23
N VAL A 108 5.81 -8.72 -0.69
CA VAL A 108 5.57 -7.66 0.31
C VAL A 108 6.44 -7.88 1.56
N ASP A 109 6.56 -9.11 2.04
CA ASP A 109 7.41 -9.46 3.19
C ASP A 109 8.90 -9.21 2.90
N ALA A 110 9.37 -9.55 1.69
CA ALA A 110 10.75 -9.33 1.29
C ALA A 110 11.12 -7.85 1.08
N LEU A 111 10.16 -7.01 0.66
CA LEU A 111 10.39 -5.61 0.28
C LEU A 111 10.02 -4.60 1.38
N THR A 112 9.31 -5.02 2.43
CA THR A 112 8.87 -4.12 3.50
C THR A 112 9.56 -4.43 4.82
N ARG A 113 9.88 -3.40 5.60
CA ARG A 113 10.43 -3.59 6.96
C ARG A 113 9.42 -4.23 7.91
N CYS A 114 8.14 -4.02 7.65
CA CYS A 114 7.02 -4.64 8.34
C CYS A 114 5.74 -4.46 7.52
N TRP A 115 4.84 -5.41 7.63
CA TRP A 115 3.49 -5.34 7.08
C TRP A 115 2.52 -6.02 8.05
N GLY A 116 1.25 -5.64 7.97
CA GLY A 116 0.25 -6.07 8.93
C GLY A 116 0.22 -5.23 10.21
N THR A 117 -0.98 -4.89 10.66
CA THR A 117 -1.24 -4.18 11.93
C THR A 117 -2.38 -4.83 12.67
#